data_AF-A0A967JXX3-F1
#
_entry.id   AF-A0A967JXX3-F1
#
_cell.length_a   1.000
_cell.length_b   1.000
_cell.length_c   1.000
_cell.angle_alpha   90.00
_cell.angle_beta   90.00
_cell.angle_gamma   90.00
#
_symmetry.space_group_name_H-M   'P 1'
#
loop_
_entity.id
_entity.type
_entity.pdbx_description
1 polymer ?
#
loop_
_entity_poly.entity_id
_entity_poly.type
_entity_poly.pdbx_seq_one_letter_code
_entity_poly.pdbx_strand_id
1 'polypeptide(L)'
;MNAVHVIVPAGIDDPRRPSGGNVYDRHVCRGLAALGWSVHEHPVPGSWPWPDHVARSGLAEALDAVPDRGLVLLDGLVASTVPDILTTHGSRLRLAFLL
;
A
#
# COMPACT_ATOMS: atom_id res chain seq x y z
N MET A 1 -16.77 10.72 -7.05
CA MET A 1 -15.30 10.83 -7.11
C MET A 1 -14.73 9.44 -6.88
N ASN A 2 -13.71 9.05 -7.65
CA ASN A 2 -13.06 7.76 -7.44
C ASN A 2 -12.10 7.86 -6.25
N ALA A 3 -12.10 6.85 -5.39
CA ALA A 3 -11.20 6.76 -4.24
C ALA A 3 -10.28 5.54 -4.39
N VAL A 4 -9.04 5.69 -3.92
CA VAL A 4 -8.04 4.63 -3.87
C VAL A 4 -7.32 4.68 -2.53
N HIS A 5 -7.15 3.51 -1.92
CA HIS A 5 -6.35 3.34 -0.72
C HIS A 5 -4.98 2.82 -1.12
N VAL A 6 -3.90 3.50 -0.73
CA VAL A 6 -2.54 3.16 -1.16
C VAL A 6 -1.75 2.66 0.03
N ILE A 7 -1.30 1.41 -0.03
CA ILE A 7 -0.41 0.82 0.98
C ILE A 7 1.03 1.09 0.55
N VAL A 8 1.78 1.80 1.39
CA VAL A 8 3.19 2.13 1.14
C VAL A 8 4.05 1.79 2.35
N PRO A 9 5.35 1.49 2.19
CA PRO A 9 6.25 1.35 3.33
C PRO A 9 6.29 2.64 4.15
N ALA A 10 6.30 2.51 5.48
CA ALA A 10 6.60 3.66 6.33
C ALA A 10 8.00 4.22 6.00
N GLY A 11 8.10 5.55 5.90
CA GLY A 11 9.34 6.21 5.50
C GLY A 11 9.56 6.26 3.99
N ILE A 12 8.52 6.08 3.17
CA ILE A 12 8.55 6.31 1.72
C ILE A 12 9.19 7.67 1.32
N ASP A 13 9.06 8.70 2.17
CA ASP A 13 9.66 10.03 1.98
C ASP A 13 10.99 10.26 2.71
N ASP A 14 11.59 9.24 3.35
CA ASP A 14 12.84 9.43 4.09
C ASP A 14 14.01 9.72 3.12
N PRO A 15 14.57 10.94 3.11
CA PRO A 15 15.64 11.30 2.18
C PRO A 15 16.94 10.52 2.43
N ARG A 16 17.09 9.88 3.60
CA ARG A 16 18.24 9.05 3.94
C ARG A 16 18.12 7.63 3.40
N ARG A 17 16.96 7.24 2.88
CA ARG A 17 16.66 5.91 2.34
C ARG A 17 16.09 6.04 0.92
N PRO A 18 16.85 6.60 -0.03
CA PRO A 18 16.37 6.76 -1.40
C PRO A 18 16.05 5.39 -2.02
N SER A 19 14.90 5.30 -2.66
CA SER A 19 14.43 4.09 -3.35
C SER A 19 13.72 4.49 -4.63
N GLY A 20 14.07 3.85 -5.74
CA GLY A 20 13.37 4.04 -7.02
C GLY A 20 11.89 3.68 -6.93
N GLY A 21 11.56 2.61 -6.19
CA GLY A 21 10.17 2.21 -5.92
C GLY A 21 9.41 3.28 -5.15
N ASN A 22 9.99 3.83 -4.07
CA ASN A 22 9.35 4.91 -3.31
C ASN A 22 9.08 6.15 -4.17
N VAL A 23 10.04 6.51 -5.03
CA VAL A 23 9.87 7.63 -5.96
C VAL A 23 8.75 7.33 -6.96
N TYR A 24 8.72 6.12 -7.52
CA TYR A 24 7.67 5.68 -8.44
C TYR A 24 6.28 5.72 -7.80
N ASP A 25 6.10 5.12 -6.63
CA ASP A 25 4.85 5.14 -5.86
C ASP A 25 4.37 6.56 -5.60
N ARG A 26 5.28 7.46 -5.21
CA ARG A 26 4.99 8.88 -5.03
C ARG A 26 4.52 9.55 -6.32
N HIS A 27 5.14 9.24 -7.45
CA HIS A 27 4.68 9.73 -8.75
C HIS A 27 3.29 9.22 -9.09
N VAL A 28 2.99 7.95 -8.81
CA VAL A 28 1.66 7.36 -9.01
C VAL A 28 0.61 8.04 -8.14
N CYS A 29 0.85 8.19 -6.83
CA CYS A 29 -0.08 8.88 -5.92
C CYS A 29 -0.35 10.32 -6.37
N ARG A 30 0.69 11.08 -6.70
CA ARG A 30 0.54 12.46 -7.20
C ARG A 30 -0.23 12.51 -8.51
N GLY A 31 0.05 11.59 -9.44
CA GLY A 31 -0.66 11.48 -10.71
C GLY A 31 -2.14 11.19 -10.53
N LEU A 32 -2.50 10.22 -9.67
CA LEU A 32 -3.88 9.89 -9.35
C LEU A 32 -4.62 11.09 -8.74
N ALA A 33 -4.01 11.78 -7.78
CA ALA A 33 -4.58 12.99 -7.19
C ALA A 33 -4.80 14.10 -8.24
N ALA A 34 -3.83 14.32 -9.13
CA ALA A 34 -3.95 15.29 -10.23
C ALA A 34 -5.06 14.93 -11.23
N LEU A 35 -5.36 13.64 -11.39
CA LEU A 35 -6.49 13.14 -12.18
C LEU A 35 -7.85 13.20 -11.43
N GLY A 36 -7.90 13.77 -10.23
CA GLY A 36 -9.12 13.96 -9.44
C GLY A 36 -9.54 12.76 -8.60
N TRP A 37 -8.62 11.82 -8.34
CA TRP A 37 -8.86 10.72 -7.39
C TRP A 37 -8.66 11.19 -5.95
N SER A 38 -9.46 10.67 -5.03
CA SER A 38 -9.21 10.76 -3.60
C SER A 38 -8.20 9.68 -3.20
N VAL A 39 -6.96 10.09 -2.93
CA VAL A 39 -5.86 9.18 -2.56
C VAL A 39 -5.75 9.12 -1.04
N HIS A 40 -5.98 7.94 -0.47
CA HIS A 40 -5.86 7.67 0.97
C HIS A 40 -4.64 6.80 1.21
N GLU A 41 -3.54 7.42 1.64
CA GLU A 41 -2.30 6.70 1.90
C GLU A 41 -2.29 6.07 3.29
N HIS A 42 -1.78 4.85 3.36
CA HIS A 42 -1.63 4.05 4.57
C HIS A 42 -0.18 3.58 4.69
N PRO A 43 0.68 4.36 5.37
CA PRO A 43 2.06 3.95 5.62
C PRO A 43 2.08 2.77 6.60
N VAL A 44 2.68 1.65 6.19
CA VAL A 44 2.80 0.46 7.04
C VAL A 44 4.22 0.32 7.59
N PRO A 45 4.42 0.44 8.92
CA PRO A 45 5.71 0.19 9.55
C PRO A 45 6.18 -1.25 9.34
N GLY A 46 7.49 -1.44 9.29
CA GLY A 46 8.08 -2.77 9.18
C GLY A 46 9.41 -2.79 8.44
N SER A 47 10.15 -3.87 8.66
CA SER A 47 11.43 -4.14 8.00
C SER A 47 11.25 -4.84 6.66
N TRP A 48 10.40 -4.30 5.78
CA TRP A 48 10.16 -4.85 4.44
C TRP A 48 11.49 -4.98 3.67
N PRO A 49 11.80 -6.14 3.03
CA PRO A 49 10.92 -7.29 2.73
C PRO A 49 10.84 -8.40 3.79
N TRP A 50 11.39 -8.22 5.00
CA TRP A 50 11.34 -9.19 6.10
C TRP A 50 10.44 -8.69 7.23
N PRO A 51 9.11 -8.66 7.03
CA PRO A 51 8.19 -8.15 8.04
C PRO A 51 8.16 -9.08 9.27
N ASP A 52 8.12 -8.48 10.45
CA ASP A 52 7.82 -9.20 11.69
C ASP A 52 6.29 -9.34 11.88
N HIS A 53 5.89 -9.97 12.98
CA HIS A 53 4.46 -10.14 13.29
C HIS A 53 3.73 -8.79 13.43
N VAL A 54 4.40 -7.76 13.97
CA VAL A 54 3.78 -6.45 14.19
C VAL A 54 3.49 -5.76 12.85
N ALA A 55 4.44 -5.78 11.91
CA ALA A 55 4.27 -5.27 10.56
C ALA A 55 3.14 -5.99 9.81
N ARG A 56 3.05 -7.32 9.94
CA ARG A 56 1.98 -8.13 9.35
C ARG A 56 0.61 -7.78 9.92
N SER A 57 0.50 -7.65 11.25
CA SER A 57 -0.75 -7.25 11.92
C SER A 57 -1.17 -5.84 11.50
N GLY A 58 -0.25 -4.87 11.48
CA GLY A 58 -0.55 -3.51 11.06
C GLY A 58 -1.01 -3.41 9.61
N LEU A 59 -0.45 -4.22 8.71
CA LEU A 59 -0.95 -4.33 7.34
C LEU A 59 -2.38 -4.89 7.29
N ALA A 60 -2.66 -5.97 8.03
CA ALA A 60 -4.00 -6.55 8.07
C ALA A 60 -5.04 -5.54 8.59
N GLU A 61 -4.73 -4.82 9.67
CA GLU A 61 -5.59 -3.76 10.21
C GLU A 61 -5.84 -2.64 9.20
N ALA A 62 -4.81 -2.21 8.45
CA ALA A 62 -4.95 -1.21 7.41
C ALA A 62 -5.88 -1.67 6.28
N LEU A 63 -5.81 -2.95 5.90
CA LEU A 63 -6.69 -3.54 4.88
C LEU A 63 -8.13 -3.73 5.42
N ASP A 64 -8.30 -4.11 6.68
CA ASP A 64 -9.60 -4.24 7.34
C ASP A 64 -10.35 -2.92 7.42
N ALA A 65 -9.63 -1.80 7.59
CA ALA A 65 -10.22 -0.47 7.59
C ALA A 65 -10.73 0.00 6.21
N VAL A 66 -10.35 -0.67 5.12
CA VAL A 66 -10.83 -0.33 3.77
C VAL A 66 -12.26 -0.86 3.57
N PRO A 67 -13.22 -0.04 3.09
CA PRO A 67 -14.58 -0.52 2.80
C PRO A 67 -14.62 -1.64 1.76
N ASP A 68 -15.66 -2.46 1.83
CA ASP A 68 -15.88 -3.54 0.86
C ASP A 68 -15.87 -3.04 -0.57
N ARG A 69 -15.24 -3.83 -1.45
CA ARG A 69 -14.98 -3.52 -2.86
C ARG A 69 -14.12 -2.27 -3.09
N GLY A 70 -13.51 -1.72 -2.04
CA GLY A 70 -12.55 -0.63 -2.12
C GLY A 70 -11.35 -0.99 -2.99
N LEU A 71 -10.87 -0.02 -3.77
CA LEU A 71 -9.66 -0.18 -4.58
C LEU A 71 -8.44 0.04 -3.69
N VAL A 72 -7.61 -0.98 -3.56
CA VAL A 72 -6.34 -0.91 -2.85
C VAL A 72 -5.20 -1.04 -3.85
N LEU A 73 -4.34 -0.04 -3.88
CA LEU A 73 -3.09 -0.06 -4.62
C LEU A 73 -1.95 -0.34 -3.65
N LEU A 74 -1.20 -1.42 -3.89
CA LEU A 74 -0.12 -1.83 -2.99
C LEU A 74 1.24 -1.60 -3.63
N ASP A 75 2.16 -1.04 -2.85
CA ASP A 75 3.59 -1.08 -3.12
C ASP A 75 4.06 -2.53 -3.36
N GLY A 76 4.93 -2.71 -4.36
CA GLY A 76 5.42 -4.02 -4.77
C GLY A 76 6.30 -4.70 -3.72
N LEU A 77 7.07 -3.93 -2.95
CA LEU A 77 7.93 -4.47 -1.89
C LEU A 77 7.09 -5.02 -0.73
N VAL A 78 6.07 -4.30 -0.30
CA VAL A 78 5.11 -4.79 0.70
C VAL A 78 4.37 -6.01 0.17
N ALA A 79 3.75 -5.89 -1.01
CA ALA A 79 2.84 -6.91 -1.54
C ALA A 79 3.52 -8.26 -1.79
N SER A 80 4.76 -8.26 -2.28
CA SER A 80 5.51 -9.47 -2.62
C SER A 80 5.85 -10.37 -1.43
N THR A 81 5.70 -9.89 -0.18
CA THR A 81 6.19 -10.59 1.03
C THR A 81 5.08 -11.14 1.93
N VAL A 82 3.81 -10.84 1.61
CA VAL A 82 2.63 -11.17 2.43
C VAL A 82 1.44 -11.71 1.61
N PRO A 83 1.66 -12.63 0.65
CA PRO A 83 0.58 -13.12 -0.22
C PRO A 83 -0.58 -13.78 0.54
N ASP A 84 -0.33 -14.36 1.72
CA ASP A 84 -1.35 -14.97 2.58
C ASP A 84 -2.34 -13.93 3.13
N ILE A 85 -1.85 -12.76 3.56
CA ILE A 85 -2.69 -11.66 4.04
C ILE A 85 -3.54 -11.13 2.89
N LEU A 86 -2.94 -10.94 1.71
CA LEU A 86 -3.62 -10.43 0.52
C LEU A 86 -4.70 -11.40 0.01
N THR A 87 -4.43 -12.70 0.05
CA THR A 87 -5.38 -13.73 -0.37
C THR A 87 -6.64 -13.71 0.50
N THR A 88 -6.49 -13.51 1.82
CA THR A 88 -7.62 -13.38 2.76
C THR A 88 -8.55 -12.20 2.38
N HIS A 89 -7.98 -11.14 1.83
CA HIS A 89 -8.71 -9.92 1.47
C HIS A 89 -9.20 -9.89 0.02
N GLY A 90 -8.69 -10.76 -0.85
CA GLY A 90 -8.92 -10.71 -2.30
C GLY A 90 -10.37 -10.92 -2.74
N SER A 91 -11.21 -11.55 -1.91
CA SER A 91 -12.64 -11.69 -2.17
C SER A 91 -13.43 -10.42 -1.84
N ARG A 92 -12.92 -9.60 -0.92
CA ARG A 92 -13.58 -8.41 -0.37
C ARG A 92 -13.09 -7.14 -1.06
N LEU A 93 -11.80 -7.04 -1.34
CA LEU A 93 -11.14 -5.84 -1.86
C LEU A 93 -10.75 -5.99 -3.34
N ARG A 94 -10.63 -4.85 -4.04
CA ARG A 94 -10.08 -4.81 -5.40
C ARG A 94 -8.61 -4.46 -5.30
N LEU A 95 -7.74 -5.47 -5.40
CA LEU A 95 -6.30 -5.30 -5.23
C LEU A 95 -5.61 -4.99 -6.57
N ALA A 96 -4.72 -4.01 -6.57
CA ALA A 96 -3.80 -3.68 -7.65
C ALA A 96 -2.39 -3.53 -7.08
N PHE A 97 -1.38 -3.87 -7.86
CA PHE A 97 0.01 -3.94 -7.40
C PHE A 97 0.91 -3.04 -8.25
N LEU A 98 1.80 -2.30 -7.60
CA LEU A 98 2.89 -1.59 -8.26
C LEU A 98 4.07 -2.55 -8.45
N LEU A 99 4.78 -2.42 -9.58
CA LEU A 99 5.91 -3.27 -9.98
C LEU A 99 7.24 -2.55 -9.73
#